data_AF-A0A1A0I5M6-F1
#
_entry.id   AF-A0A1A0I5M6-F1
#
_cell.length_a   1.000
_cell.length_b   1.000
_cell.length_c   1.000
_cell.angle_alpha   90.00
_cell.angle_beta   90.00
_cell.angle_gamma   90.00
#
_symmetry.space_group_name_H-M   'P 1'
#
loop_
_entity.id
_entity.type
_entity.pdbx_description
1 polymer ?
#
loop_
_entity_poly.entity_id
_entity_poly.type
_entity_poly.pdbx_seq_one_letter_code
_entity_poly.pdbx_strand_id
1 'polypeptide(L)'
;MALTFTDDQTSQLFELLGLPADTDPADADAILAVIDDLAKQAANTGDSKDAKPSAVAAAAKRIGMEVIDSDSLAALRTEAAEGRQVKAAAAKAKIDGQVNDAIRAGKITPARRDHWVTLITADPGMADVLASVPDETAVPRTEIGHAADTDDLTDAATWFR
;
A
#
# COMPACT_ATOMS: atom_id res chain seq x y z
N MET A 1 46.01 25.04 41.37
CA MET A 1 45.37 26.35 41.27
C MET A 1 43.87 26.08 41.22
N ALA A 2 43.11 26.45 42.24
CA ALA A 2 41.68 26.19 42.27
C ALA A 2 40.95 27.30 41.51
N LEU A 3 40.11 26.96 40.53
CA LEU A 3 39.15 27.90 39.98
C LEU A 3 38.00 28.02 40.99
N THR A 4 37.81 29.21 41.56
CA THR A 4 36.68 29.52 42.44
C THR A 4 35.71 30.42 41.68
N PHE A 5 34.52 29.92 41.40
CA PHE A 5 33.42 30.69 40.81
C PHE A 5 32.61 31.37 41.92
N THR A 6 32.02 32.53 41.62
CA THR A 6 31.01 33.15 42.49
C THR A 6 29.69 32.41 42.35
N ASP A 7 28.80 32.53 43.35
CA ASP A 7 27.49 31.87 43.33
C ASP A 7 26.68 32.24 42.07
N ASP A 8 26.76 33.51 41.64
CA ASP A 8 26.15 34.00 40.39
C ASP A 8 26.74 33.31 39.15
N GLN A 9 28.06 33.06 39.11
CA GLN A 9 28.73 32.39 37.99
C GLN A 9 28.39 30.90 37.94
N THR A 10 28.23 30.26 39.10
CA THR A 10 27.80 28.86 39.20
C THR A 10 26.35 28.71 38.73
N SER A 11 25.46 29.64 39.13
CA SER A 11 24.07 29.64 38.64
C SER A 11 23.99 29.83 37.13
N GLN A 12 24.79 30.76 36.57
CA GLN A 12 24.87 30.96 35.12
C GLN A 12 25.43 29.72 34.39
N LEU A 13 26.41 29.03 34.97
CA LEU A 13 26.96 27.80 34.40
C LEU A 13 25.90 26.70 34.36
N PHE A 14 25.12 26.52 35.42
CA PHE A 14 24.04 25.52 35.45
C PHE A 14 22.91 25.85 34.46
N GLU A 15 22.55 27.12 34.34
CA GLU A 15 21.59 27.58 33.33
C GLU A 15 22.09 27.29 31.90
N LEU A 16 23.36 27.59 31.60
CA LEU A 16 23.97 27.32 30.29
C LEU A 16 24.08 25.81 29.99
N LEU A 17 24.25 24.98 31.01
CA LEU A 17 24.31 23.52 30.89
C LEU A 17 22.91 22.87 30.89
N GLY A 18 21.84 23.63 31.13
CA GLY A 18 20.47 23.10 31.23
C GLY A 18 20.22 22.24 32.47
N LEU A 19 21.05 22.40 33.51
CA LEU A 19 20.91 21.73 34.79
C LEU A 19 19.92 22.49 35.68
N PRO A 20 19.08 21.80 36.48
CA PRO A 20 18.19 22.47 37.42
C PRO A 20 19.00 23.31 38.42
N ALA A 21 18.52 24.51 38.74
CA ALA A 21 19.22 25.47 39.61
C ALA A 21 19.50 24.96 41.04
N ASP A 22 18.89 23.83 41.42
CA ASP A 22 19.02 23.16 42.72
C ASP A 22 20.04 22.01 42.70
N THR A 23 20.88 21.95 41.66
CA THR A 23 21.95 20.95 41.53
C THR A 23 23.06 21.27 42.53
N ASP A 24 23.46 20.28 43.33
CA ASP A 24 24.52 20.43 44.33
C ASP A 24 25.87 20.71 43.63
N PRO A 25 26.52 21.87 43.87
CA PRO A 25 27.83 22.19 43.29
C PRO A 25 28.97 21.28 43.80
N ALA A 26 28.73 20.45 44.82
CA ALA A 26 29.68 19.43 45.26
C ALA A 26 29.72 18.20 44.33
N ASP A 27 28.75 18.01 43.44
CA ASP A 27 28.72 16.91 42.47
C ASP A 27 29.44 17.26 41.16
N ALA A 28 30.75 17.52 41.29
CA ALA A 28 31.60 17.88 40.17
C ALA A 28 31.65 16.79 39.08
N ASP A 29 31.51 15.52 39.47
CA ASP A 29 31.55 14.39 38.54
C ASP A 29 30.31 14.35 37.63
N ALA A 30 29.11 14.64 38.17
CA ALA A 30 27.90 14.74 37.36
C ALA A 30 27.95 15.93 36.39
N ILE A 31 28.47 17.08 36.83
CA ILE A 31 28.64 18.27 35.98
C ILE A 31 29.63 17.97 34.84
N LEU A 32 30.76 17.33 35.14
CA LEU A 32 31.73 16.92 34.14
C LEU A 32 31.17 15.90 33.15
N ALA A 33 30.34 14.95 33.61
CA ALA A 33 29.69 13.98 32.74
C ALA A 33 28.71 14.64 31.76
N VAL A 34 27.94 15.66 32.21
CA VAL A 34 27.05 16.44 31.34
C VAL A 34 27.83 17.26 30.33
N ILE A 35 28.93 17.92 30.75
CA ILE A 35 29.80 18.66 29.84
C ILE A 35 30.43 17.73 28.79
N ASP A 36 30.90 16.55 29.20
CA ASP A 36 31.48 15.54 28.30
C ASP A 36 30.45 14.98 27.32
N ASP A 37 29.22 14.71 27.76
CA ASP A 37 28.13 14.28 26.87
C ASP A 37 27.74 15.39 25.88
N LEU A 38 27.62 16.63 26.34
CA LEU A 38 27.34 17.79 25.48
C LEU A 38 28.47 18.02 24.46
N ALA A 39 29.73 17.87 24.86
CA ALA A 39 30.89 17.99 23.98
C ALA A 39 30.93 16.85 22.94
N LYS A 40 30.56 15.62 23.32
CA LYS A 40 30.42 14.48 22.40
C LYS A 40 29.27 14.68 21.44
N GLN A 41 28.13 15.19 21.89
CA GLN A 41 27.00 15.54 21.02
C GLN A 41 27.40 16.64 20.04
N ALA A 42 28.05 17.70 20.51
CA ALA A 42 28.57 18.77 19.67
C ALA A 42 29.57 18.25 18.62
N ALA A 43 30.47 17.34 19.02
CA ALA A 43 31.42 16.68 18.12
C ALA A 43 30.75 15.73 17.10
N ASN A 44 29.59 15.15 17.45
CA ASN A 44 28.79 14.35 16.53
C ASN A 44 27.89 15.19 15.61
N THR A 45 27.64 16.46 15.96
CA THR A 45 26.88 17.42 15.14
C THR A 45 27.77 18.39 14.35
N GLY A 46 29.08 18.43 14.62
CA GLY A 46 30.05 19.32 13.98
C GLY A 46 30.56 18.76 12.65
N ASP A 47 30.30 19.52 11.58
CA ASP A 47 30.79 19.35 10.21
C ASP A 47 30.19 18.19 9.37
N SER A 48 28.93 18.39 8.99
CA SER A 48 28.31 17.74 7.83
C SER A 48 28.96 18.10 6.47
N LYS A 49 30.07 18.84 6.45
CA LYS A 49 30.83 19.17 5.24
C LYS A 49 31.98 18.19 4.95
N ASP A 50 32.49 17.48 5.96
CA ASP A 50 33.60 16.52 5.82
C ASP A 50 33.24 15.09 6.27
N ALA A 51 31.97 14.83 6.59
CA ALA A 51 31.49 13.48 6.81
C ALA A 51 31.64 12.66 5.53
N LYS A 52 32.60 11.73 5.53
CA LYS A 52 32.77 10.76 4.44
C LYS A 52 31.39 10.13 4.12
N PRO A 53 30.99 9.98 2.85
CA PRO A 53 29.69 9.41 2.48
C PRO A 53 29.36 8.08 3.17
N SER A 54 30.39 7.30 3.54
CA SER A 54 30.26 6.07 4.33
C SER A 54 29.78 6.29 5.77
N ALA A 55 30.10 7.40 6.41
CA ALA A 55 29.62 7.74 7.76
C ALA A 55 28.13 8.09 7.75
N VAL A 56 27.66 8.77 6.70
CA VAL A 56 26.23 9.07 6.49
C VAL A 56 25.44 7.78 6.23
N ALA A 57 25.96 6.88 5.39
CA ALA A 57 25.34 5.58 5.14
C ALA A 57 25.29 4.70 6.41
N ALA A 58 26.36 4.68 7.20
CA ALA A 58 26.39 3.95 8.47
C ALA A 58 25.42 4.53 9.51
N ALA A 59 25.27 5.85 9.57
CA ALA A 59 24.29 6.51 10.43
C ALA A 59 22.84 6.19 10.01
N ALA A 60 22.55 6.26 8.69
CA ALA A 60 21.24 5.88 8.14
C ALA A 60 20.88 4.42 8.48
N LYS A 61 21.83 3.50 8.34
CA LYS A 61 21.59 2.08 8.63
C LYS A 61 21.24 1.81 10.10
N ARG A 62 21.83 2.55 11.04
CA ARG A 62 21.52 2.41 12.48
C ARG A 62 20.07 2.79 12.81
N ILE A 63 19.45 3.64 12.01
CA ILE A 63 18.05 4.04 12.16
C ILE A 63 17.10 3.31 11.20
N GLY A 64 17.56 2.23 10.56
CA GLY A 64 16.76 1.41 9.64
C GLY A 64 16.54 2.04 8.26
N MET A 65 17.33 3.05 7.88
CA MET A 65 17.28 3.68 6.57
C MET A 65 18.41 3.16 5.68
N GLU A 66 18.12 2.96 4.39
CA GLU A 66 19.12 2.60 3.37
C GLU A 66 19.35 3.81 2.47
N VAL A 67 20.62 4.10 2.15
CA VAL A 67 20.98 5.18 1.22
C VAL A 67 20.92 4.64 -0.19
N ILE A 68 20.07 5.24 -1.03
CA ILE A 68 19.91 4.91 -2.45
C ILE A 68 20.31 6.15 -3.27
N ASP A 69 20.94 5.93 -4.42
CA ASP A 69 21.28 7.00 -5.37
C ASP A 69 20.02 7.61 -6.02
N SER A 70 20.13 8.86 -6.48
CA SER A 70 19.00 9.61 -7.03
C SER A 70 18.33 8.93 -8.22
N ASP A 71 19.12 8.28 -9.07
CA ASP A 71 18.67 7.75 -10.35
C ASP A 71 17.88 6.45 -10.11
N SER A 72 18.38 5.57 -9.24
CA SER A 72 17.68 4.37 -8.78
C SER A 72 16.37 4.73 -8.06
N LEU A 73 16.36 5.78 -7.24
CA LEU A 73 15.15 6.23 -6.56
C LEU A 73 14.11 6.81 -7.56
N ALA A 74 14.56 7.55 -8.57
CA ALA A 74 13.70 8.06 -9.63
C ALA A 74 13.11 6.93 -10.49
N ALA A 75 13.94 5.93 -10.84
CA ALA A 75 13.50 4.72 -11.54
C ALA A 75 12.46 3.96 -10.72
N LEU A 76 12.74 3.69 -9.44
CA LEU A 76 11.82 2.97 -8.56
C LEU A 76 10.47 3.68 -8.39
N ARG A 77 10.47 5.01 -8.29
CA ARG A 77 9.21 5.80 -8.22
C ARG A 77 8.40 5.68 -9.51
N THR A 78 9.07 5.68 -10.65
CA THR A 78 8.45 5.55 -11.97
C THR A 78 7.86 4.15 -12.14
N GLU A 79 8.64 3.12 -11.90
CA GLU A 79 8.20 1.71 -11.95
C GLU A 79 7.08 1.43 -10.94
N ALA A 80 7.12 2.03 -9.74
CA ALA A 80 6.04 1.89 -8.77
C ALA A 80 4.74 2.56 -9.23
N ALA A 81 4.82 3.68 -9.97
CA ALA A 81 3.66 4.32 -10.56
C ALA A 81 3.06 3.48 -11.68
N GLU A 82 3.91 2.96 -12.59
CA GLU A 82 3.50 2.06 -13.66
C GLU A 82 2.90 0.76 -13.10
N GLY A 83 3.52 0.15 -12.09
CA GLY A 83 3.04 -1.06 -11.44
C GLY A 83 1.66 -0.88 -10.80
N ARG A 84 1.37 0.28 -10.20
CA ARG A 84 0.02 0.60 -9.70
C ARG A 84 -1.00 0.67 -10.83
N GLN A 85 -0.65 1.26 -11.96
CA GLN A 85 -1.53 1.33 -13.14
C GLN A 85 -1.78 -0.06 -13.73
N VAL A 86 -0.73 -0.86 -13.91
CA VAL A 86 -0.82 -2.23 -14.44
C VAL A 86 -1.67 -3.11 -13.52
N LYS A 87 -1.48 -3.01 -12.19
CA LYS A 87 -2.28 -3.78 -11.23
C LYS A 87 -3.77 -3.41 -11.32
N ALA A 88 -4.09 -2.12 -11.45
CA ALA A 88 -5.47 -1.67 -11.61
C ALA A 88 -6.09 -2.17 -12.93
N ALA A 89 -5.34 -2.09 -14.03
CA ALA A 89 -5.77 -2.60 -15.34
C ALA A 89 -5.98 -4.12 -15.33
N ALA A 90 -5.08 -4.88 -14.71
CA ALA A 90 -5.17 -6.32 -14.58
C ALA A 90 -6.39 -6.75 -13.74
N ALA A 91 -6.68 -6.04 -12.65
CA ALA A 91 -7.87 -6.29 -11.83
C ALA A 91 -9.15 -6.09 -12.66
N LYS A 92 -9.25 -5.00 -13.43
CA LYS A 92 -10.38 -4.73 -14.31
C LYS A 92 -10.53 -5.79 -15.40
N ALA A 93 -9.44 -6.13 -16.09
CA ALA A 93 -9.44 -7.14 -17.13
C ALA A 93 -9.87 -8.53 -16.61
N LYS A 94 -9.47 -8.88 -15.38
CA LYS A 94 -9.91 -10.11 -14.71
C LYS A 94 -11.43 -10.13 -14.52
N ILE A 95 -12.01 -9.05 -13.98
CA ILE A 95 -13.45 -8.93 -13.78
C ILE A 95 -14.20 -9.02 -15.11
N ASP A 96 -13.74 -8.26 -16.12
CA ASP A 96 -14.33 -8.28 -17.46
C ASP A 96 -14.28 -9.67 -18.10
N GLY A 97 -13.19 -10.41 -17.90
CA GLY A 97 -13.03 -11.79 -18.35
C GLY A 97 -14.07 -12.72 -17.69
N GLN A 98 -14.17 -12.70 -16.36
CA GLN A 98 -15.12 -13.52 -15.61
C GLN A 98 -16.57 -13.26 -16.02
N VAL A 99 -16.95 -11.98 -16.20
CA VAL A 99 -18.30 -11.62 -16.66
C VAL A 99 -18.54 -12.06 -18.11
N ASN A 100 -17.56 -11.92 -19.00
CA ASN A 100 -17.66 -12.42 -20.37
C ASN A 100 -17.84 -13.94 -20.44
N ASP A 101 -17.12 -14.68 -19.61
CA ASP A 101 -17.22 -16.14 -19.58
C ASP A 101 -18.59 -16.56 -19.05
N ALA A 102 -19.14 -15.87 -18.05
CA ALA A 102 -20.51 -16.09 -17.59
C ALA A 102 -21.56 -15.80 -18.67
N ILE A 103 -21.36 -14.74 -19.47
CA ILE A 103 -22.22 -14.46 -20.64
C ILE A 103 -22.11 -15.61 -21.64
N ARG A 104 -20.89 -16.04 -21.99
CA ARG A 104 -20.63 -17.15 -22.93
C ARG A 104 -21.21 -18.49 -22.46
N ALA A 105 -21.27 -18.72 -21.16
CA ALA A 105 -21.92 -19.90 -20.58
C ALA A 105 -23.45 -19.76 -20.47
N GLY A 106 -24.03 -18.60 -20.84
CA GLY A 106 -25.48 -18.37 -20.75
C GLY A 106 -25.99 -18.15 -19.32
N LYS A 107 -25.09 -17.97 -18.34
CA LYS A 107 -25.45 -17.70 -16.94
C LYS A 107 -26.15 -16.37 -16.77
N ILE A 108 -25.74 -15.36 -17.55
CA ILE A 108 -26.29 -14.01 -17.54
C ILE A 108 -26.50 -13.51 -18.98
N THR A 109 -27.39 -12.54 -19.15
CA THR A 109 -27.61 -11.91 -20.45
C THR A 109 -26.55 -10.83 -20.74
N PRO A 110 -26.19 -10.57 -22.02
CA PRO A 110 -25.23 -9.52 -22.38
C PRO A 110 -25.62 -8.13 -21.88
N ALA A 111 -26.91 -7.81 -21.82
CA ALA A 111 -27.41 -6.53 -21.33
C ALA A 111 -27.08 -6.26 -19.85
N ARG A 112 -26.82 -7.31 -19.05
CA ARG A 112 -26.46 -7.18 -17.63
C ARG A 112 -24.94 -7.09 -17.39
N ARG A 113 -24.13 -7.06 -18.46
CA ARG A 113 -22.67 -7.02 -18.37
C ARG A 113 -22.17 -5.89 -17.46
N ASP A 114 -22.54 -4.66 -17.76
CA ASP A 114 -22.03 -3.49 -17.05
C ASP A 114 -22.49 -3.46 -15.58
N HIS A 115 -23.69 -3.96 -15.31
CA HIS A 115 -24.18 -4.12 -13.95
C HIS A 115 -23.31 -5.09 -13.14
N TRP A 116 -23.00 -6.27 -13.69
CA TRP A 116 -22.14 -7.25 -13.03
C TRP A 116 -20.70 -6.78 -12.87
N VAL A 117 -20.13 -6.10 -13.87
CA VAL A 117 -18.79 -5.50 -13.74
C VAL A 117 -18.77 -4.48 -12.61
N THR A 118 -19.77 -3.61 -12.53
CA THR A 118 -19.89 -2.61 -11.45
C THR A 118 -20.06 -3.29 -10.09
N LEU A 119 -20.90 -4.32 -10.02
CA LEU A 119 -21.17 -5.06 -8.79
C LEU A 119 -19.92 -5.77 -8.26
N ILE A 120 -19.18 -6.48 -9.12
CA ILE A 120 -17.95 -7.20 -8.73
C ILE A 120 -16.82 -6.22 -8.39
N THR A 121 -16.79 -5.05 -9.05
CA THR A 121 -15.83 -3.99 -8.70
C THR A 121 -16.09 -3.44 -7.29
N ALA A 122 -17.36 -3.31 -6.90
CA ALA A 122 -17.74 -2.85 -5.56
C ALA A 122 -17.59 -3.93 -4.49
N ASP A 123 -17.92 -5.18 -4.81
CA ASP A 123 -17.80 -6.34 -3.94
C ASP A 123 -17.18 -7.53 -4.71
N PRO A 124 -15.88 -7.81 -4.51
CA PRO A 124 -15.21 -8.93 -5.16
C PRO A 124 -15.85 -10.30 -4.89
N GLY A 125 -16.57 -10.48 -3.77
CA GLY A 125 -17.25 -11.73 -3.43
C GLY A 125 -18.39 -12.08 -4.40
N MET A 126 -18.90 -11.09 -5.15
CA MET A 126 -19.94 -11.31 -6.15
C MET A 126 -19.45 -12.11 -7.36
N ALA A 127 -18.14 -12.20 -7.57
CA ALA A 127 -17.57 -13.08 -8.59
C ALA A 127 -17.85 -14.57 -8.28
N ASP A 128 -17.81 -14.95 -7.00
CA ASP A 128 -18.09 -16.33 -6.58
C ASP A 128 -19.58 -16.66 -6.72
N VAL A 129 -20.44 -15.68 -6.40
CA VAL A 129 -21.89 -15.79 -6.65
C VAL A 129 -22.15 -16.00 -8.15
N LEU A 130 -21.53 -15.19 -9.02
CA LEU A 130 -21.66 -15.34 -10.47
C LEU A 130 -21.15 -16.71 -10.95
N ALA A 131 -20.06 -17.21 -10.36
CA ALA A 131 -19.54 -18.53 -10.68
C ALA A 131 -20.50 -19.66 -10.26
N SER A 132 -21.23 -19.50 -9.15
CA SER A 132 -22.20 -20.48 -8.64
C SER A 132 -23.47 -20.59 -9.47
N VAL A 133 -23.78 -19.61 -10.32
CA VAL A 133 -24.95 -19.65 -11.22
C VAL A 133 -24.76 -20.81 -12.20
N PRO A 134 -25.75 -21.72 -12.33
CA PRO A 134 -25.69 -22.80 -13.32
C PRO A 134 -25.60 -22.26 -14.74
N ASP A 135 -24.93 -23.00 -15.61
CA ASP A 135 -24.86 -22.67 -17.03
C ASP A 135 -26.27 -22.60 -17.63
N GLU A 136 -26.43 -21.77 -18.66
CA GLU A 136 -27.69 -21.58 -19.40
C GLU A 136 -28.90 -21.08 -18.59
N THR A 137 -28.70 -20.67 -17.33
CA THR A 137 -29.79 -20.18 -16.46
C THR A 137 -30.57 -19.01 -17.08
N ALA A 138 -29.90 -18.08 -17.75
CA ALA A 138 -30.54 -16.90 -18.33
C ALA A 138 -30.78 -17.02 -19.83
N VAL A 139 -29.90 -17.72 -20.55
CA VAL A 139 -29.99 -17.92 -22.00
C VAL A 139 -29.78 -19.40 -22.29
N PRO A 140 -30.84 -20.14 -22.67
CA PRO A 140 -30.71 -21.51 -23.15
C PRO A 140 -29.77 -21.57 -24.36
N ARG A 141 -28.79 -22.48 -24.32
CA ARG A 141 -27.86 -22.71 -25.43
C ARG A 141 -27.92 -24.13 -25.94
N THR A 142 -28.34 -25.05 -25.09
CA THR A 142 -28.70 -26.41 -25.46
C THR A 142 -30.13 -26.42 -25.98
N GLU A 143 -30.33 -27.08 -27.11
CA GLU A 143 -31.66 -27.27 -27.70
C GLU A 143 -32.48 -28.22 -26.82
N ILE A 144 -33.59 -27.71 -26.26
CA ILE A 144 -34.48 -28.48 -25.38
C ILE A 144 -35.52 -29.26 -26.20
N GLY A 145 -35.76 -28.86 -27.45
CA GLY A 145 -36.58 -29.61 -28.41
C GLY A 145 -36.77 -28.85 -29.73
N HIS A 146 -36.67 -29.58 -30.85
CA HIS A 146 -37.18 -29.14 -32.15
C HIS A 146 -38.54 -29.81 -32.40
N ALA A 147 -39.34 -29.21 -33.29
CA ALA A 147 -40.46 -29.92 -33.88
C ALA A 147 -39.91 -31.14 -34.65
N ALA A 148 -40.25 -32.35 -34.21
CA ALA A 148 -40.06 -33.53 -35.05
C ALA A 148 -40.90 -33.33 -36.32
N ASP A 149 -40.31 -33.59 -37.48
CA ASP A 149 -40.99 -33.57 -38.78
C ASP A 149 -42.33 -34.30 -38.62
N THR A 150 -43.43 -33.55 -38.69
CA THR A 150 -44.77 -34.14 -38.82
C THR A 150 -44.88 -34.59 -40.27
N ASP A 151 -44.33 -35.75 -40.57
CA ASP A 151 -44.49 -36.42 -41.87
C ASP A 151 -45.89 -37.05 -42.01
N ASP A 152 -46.90 -36.41 -41.41
CA ASP A 152 -48.31 -36.74 -41.59
C ASP A 152 -49.18 -35.47 -41.57
N LEU A 153 -48.98 -34.63 -42.59
CA LEU A 153 -49.87 -33.50 -42.90
C LEU A 153 -51.22 -33.94 -43.50
N THR A 154 -51.60 -35.22 -43.39
CA THR A 154 -52.84 -35.72 -44.00
C THR A 154 -54.08 -35.61 -43.10
N ASP A 155 -53.91 -35.39 -41.80
CA ASP A 155 -55.04 -35.17 -40.89
C ASP A 155 -55.32 -33.68 -40.68
N ALA A 156 -56.46 -33.23 -41.22
CA ALA A 156 -56.95 -31.87 -41.07
C ALA A 156 -57.18 -31.57 -39.58
N ALA A 157 -56.40 -30.65 -39.02
CA ALA A 157 -56.44 -30.29 -37.61
C ALA A 157 -57.86 -29.79 -37.22
N THR A 158 -58.56 -30.57 -36.40
CA THR A 158 -59.99 -30.40 -36.03
C THR A 158 -60.30 -29.17 -35.17
N TRP A 159 -59.32 -28.33 -34.86
CA TRP A 159 -59.45 -27.20 -33.93
C TRP A 159 -59.80 -25.86 -34.60
N PHE A 160 -59.86 -25.83 -35.93
CA PHE A 160 -60.55 -24.76 -36.68
C PHE A 160 -61.91 -25.28 -37.19
N ARG A 161 -62.87 -25.45 -36.28
CA ARG A 161 -64.30 -25.59 -36.63
C ARG A 161 -65.11 -24.51 -35.94
#